data_AF-A0A1X0MYQ9-F1
#
_entry.id   AF-A0A1X0MYQ9-F1
#
_cell.length_a   1.000
_cell.length_b   1.000
_cell.length_c   1.000
_cell.angle_alpha   90.00
_cell.angle_beta   90.00
_cell.angle_gamma   90.00
#
_symmetry.space_group_name_H-M   'P 1'
#
loop_
_entity.id
_entity.type
_entity.pdbx_description
1 polymer ?
#
loop_
_entity_poly.entity_id
_entity_poly.type
_entity_poly.pdbx_seq_one_letter_code
_entity_poly.pdbx_strand_id
1 'polypeptide(L)'
;MPWLTEGLKLINSVKQSETEVADWSRDAWGAELTRDHVKIYSLYDENHFETLSINSFENALKAWSEFIQKNPSIDSTQEIEV
;
A
#
# COMPACT_ATOMS: atom_id res chain seq x y z
N MET A 1 -11.75 -2.93 7.17
CA MET A 1 -10.50 -3.73 7.13
C MET A 1 -9.42 -2.98 7.90
N PRO A 2 -9.19 -3.31 9.19
CA PRO A 2 -8.31 -2.52 10.06
C PRO A 2 -6.89 -2.31 9.51
N TRP A 3 -6.32 -3.34 8.88
CA TRP A 3 -4.97 -3.32 8.33
C TRP A 3 -4.79 -2.33 7.16
N LEU A 4 -5.81 -2.14 6.30
CA LEU A 4 -5.77 -1.14 5.23
C LEU A 4 -5.86 0.28 5.79
N THR A 5 -6.72 0.48 6.80
CA THR A 5 -6.84 1.76 7.50
C THR A 5 -5.54 2.12 8.22
N GLU A 6 -4.87 1.13 8.82
CA GLU A 6 -3.55 1.31 9.42
C GLU A 6 -2.50 1.69 8.39
N GLY A 7 -2.43 0.99 7.25
CA GLY A 7 -1.51 1.33 6.17
C GLY A 7 -1.67 2.76 5.68
N LEU A 8 -2.91 3.21 5.46
CA LEU A 8 -3.21 4.60 5.07
C LEU A 8 -2.81 5.62 6.14
N LYS A 9 -2.94 5.27 7.43
CA LYS A 9 -2.47 6.14 8.53
C LYS A 9 -0.95 6.27 8.54
N LEU A 10 -0.23 5.16 8.35
CA LEU A 10 1.24 5.17 8.31
C LEU A 10 1.76 5.98 7.12
N ILE A 11 1.15 5.82 5.94
CA ILE A 11 1.43 6.64 4.74
C ILE A 11 1.27 8.14 5.07
N ASN A 12 0.18 8.51 5.73
CA ASN A 12 -0.04 9.92 6.09
C ASN A 12 1.01 10.41 7.09
N SER A 13 1.41 9.60 8.07
CA SER A 13 2.44 9.95 9.06
C SER A 13 3.80 10.23 8.41
N VAL A 14 4.24 9.38 7.46
CA VAL A 14 5.51 9.59 6.75
C VAL A 14 5.46 10.79 5.80
N LYS A 15 4.31 11.02 5.12
CA LYS A 15 4.10 12.20 4.27
C LYS A 15 4.12 13.50 5.05
N GLN A 16 3.61 13.50 6.29
CA GLN A 16 3.62 14.64 7.20
C GLN A 16 4.95 14.80 7.96
N SER A 17 5.91 13.89 7.74
CA SER A 17 7.20 13.87 8.47
C SER A 17 7.05 13.73 9.98
N GLU A 18 5.93 13.16 10.44
CA GLU A 18 5.74 12.76 11.84
C GLU A 18 6.56 11.51 12.19
N THR A 19 6.74 10.65 11.18
CA THR A 19 7.55 9.44 11.22
C THR A 19 8.48 9.45 10.00
N GLU A 20 9.76 9.10 10.17
CA GLU A 20 10.71 9.08 9.05
C GLU A 20 10.53 7.82 8.16
N VAL A 21 10.40 6.67 8.81
CA VAL A 21 10.21 5.36 8.18
C VAL A 21 9.13 4.57 8.95
N ALA A 22 8.23 3.91 8.23
CA ALA A 22 7.24 3.03 8.81
C ALA A 22 7.14 1.71 8.05
N ASP A 23 7.00 0.61 8.77
CA ASP A 23 6.77 -0.71 8.19
C ASP A 23 5.28 -1.05 8.18
N TRP A 24 4.81 -1.59 7.06
CA TRP A 24 3.47 -2.11 6.92
C TRP A 24 3.53 -3.44 6.19
N SER A 25 2.97 -4.51 6.76
CA SER A 25 3.06 -5.84 6.16
C SER A 25 1.77 -6.63 6.28
N ARG A 26 1.57 -7.55 5.35
CA ARG A 26 0.43 -8.46 5.32
C ARG A 26 0.78 -9.76 4.61
N ASP A 27 0.50 -10.88 5.29
CA ASP A 27 0.55 -12.27 4.81
C ASP A 27 1.85 -12.65 4.08
N ALA A 28 2.02 -12.21 2.82
CA ALA A 28 3.15 -12.54 1.95
C ALA A 28 4.02 -11.33 1.54
N TRP A 29 3.57 -10.10 1.80
CA TRP A 29 4.24 -8.88 1.34
C TRP A 29 4.43 -7.86 2.47
N GLY A 30 5.55 -7.16 2.44
CA GLY A 30 5.85 -6.01 3.28
C GLY A 30 6.03 -4.75 2.45
N ALA A 31 5.91 -3.60 3.10
CA ALA A 31 6.16 -2.29 2.56
C ALA A 31 6.92 -1.45 3.59
N GLU A 32 8.11 -0.99 3.21
CA GLU A 32 8.84 0.05 3.93
C GLU A 32 8.41 1.38 3.34
N LEU A 33 7.81 2.23 4.16
CA LEU A 33 7.21 3.51 3.78
C LEU A 33 8.16 4.63 4.20
N THR A 34 8.53 5.48 3.24
CA THR A 34 9.21 6.75 3.50
C THR A 34 8.37 7.91 2.96
N ARG A 35 8.84 9.13 3.18
CA ARG A 35 8.18 10.33 2.65
C ARG A 35 8.04 10.33 1.12
N ASP A 36 8.98 9.75 0.40
CA ASP A 36 9.06 9.89 -1.06
C ASP A 36 8.73 8.59 -1.80
N HIS A 37 9.13 7.46 -1.23
CA HIS A 37 9.04 6.16 -1.88
C HIS A 37 8.55 5.07 -0.94
N VAL A 38 8.04 4.00 -1.54
CA VAL A 38 7.68 2.75 -0.88
C VAL A 38 8.49 1.65 -1.51
N LYS A 39 9.16 0.86 -0.67
CA LYS A 39 9.75 -0.41 -1.09
C LYS A 39 8.79 -1.53 -0.73
N ILE A 40 8.14 -2.13 -1.72
CA ILE A 40 7.31 -3.33 -1.55
C ILE A 40 8.23 -4.53 -1.71
N TYR A 41 8.21 -5.47 -0.76
CA TYR A 41 9.11 -6.62 -0.78
C TYR A 41 8.38 -7.91 -0.39
N SER A 42 8.82 -9.02 -0.96
CA SER A 42 8.33 -10.35 -0.61
C SER A 42 8.82 -10.72 0.80
N LEU A 43 7.94 -11.31 1.60
CA LEU A 43 8.30 -11.88 2.91
C LEU A 43 8.91 -13.30 2.78
N TYR A 44 8.94 -13.86 1.56
CA TYR A 44 9.47 -15.20 1.28
C TYR A 44 10.72 -15.20 0.41
N ASP A 45 10.95 -14.12 -0.35
CA ASP A 45 12.13 -13.95 -1.19
C ASP A 45 12.78 -12.59 -0.87
N GLU A 46 13.87 -12.66 -0.12
CA GLU A 46 14.65 -11.49 0.31
C GLU A 46 15.26 -10.68 -0.85
N ASN A 47 15.34 -11.26 -2.05
CA ASN A 47 15.87 -10.60 -3.23
C ASN A 47 14.78 -9.99 -4.11
N HIS A 48 13.50 -10.25 -3.82
CA HIS A 48 12.40 -9.74 -4.63
C HIS A 48 11.72 -8.54 -3.98
N PHE A 49 11.89 -7.37 -4.61
CA PHE A 49 11.25 -6.14 -4.21
C PHE A 49 11.02 -5.23 -5.42
N GLU A 50 10.09 -4.29 -5.26
CA GLU A 50 9.84 -3.21 -6.19
C GLU A 50 9.78 -1.88 -5.43
N THR A 51 10.07 -0.79 -6.13
CA THR A 51 10.00 0.55 -5.55
C THR A 51 9.11 1.45 -6.39
N LEU A 52 8.22 2.17 -5.71
CA LEU A 52 7.28 3.11 -6.32
C LEU A 52 7.15 4.37 -5.46
N SER A 53 6.55 5.41 -6.03
CA SER A 53 6.30 6.65 -5.28
C SER A 53 5.29 6.41 -4.15
N ILE A 54 5.43 7.14 -3.03
CA ILE A 54 4.45 7.07 -1.93
C ILE A 54 3.03 7.42 -2.39
N ASN A 55 2.90 8.30 -3.39
CA ASN A 55 1.59 8.73 -3.91
C ASN A 55 0.95 7.64 -4.78
N SER A 56 1.75 6.98 -5.62
CA SER A 56 1.31 5.83 -6.41
C SER A 56 0.83 4.69 -5.49
N PHE A 57 1.59 4.40 -4.44
CA PHE A 57 1.21 3.38 -3.45
C PHE A 57 -0.06 3.77 -2.68
N GLU A 58 -0.19 5.02 -2.25
CA GLU A 58 -1.39 5.52 -1.58
C GLU A 58 -2.63 5.39 -2.45
N ASN A 59 -2.53 5.74 -3.74
CA ASN A 59 -3.63 5.62 -4.70
C ASN A 59 -4.03 4.15 -4.91
N ALA A 60 -3.05 3.26 -5.10
CA ALA A 60 -3.29 1.83 -5.23
C ALA A 60 -3.97 1.26 -3.97
N LEU A 61 -3.51 1.63 -2.78
CA LEU A 61 -4.07 1.16 -1.51
C LEU A 61 -5.50 1.64 -1.27
N LYS A 62 -5.80 2.90 -1.63
CA LYS A 62 -7.17 3.45 -1.58
C LYS A 62 -8.09 2.72 -2.56
N ALA A 63 -7.66 2.57 -3.81
CA ALA A 63 -8.46 1.90 -4.82
C ALA A 63 -8.68 0.42 -4.49
N TRP A 64 -7.69 -0.27 -3.91
CA TRP A 64 -7.85 -1.62 -3.37
C TRP A 64 -8.85 -1.68 -2.21
N SER A 65 -8.78 -0.71 -1.28
CA SER A 65 -9.75 -0.60 -0.19
C SER A 65 -11.18 -0.37 -0.68
N GLU A 66 -11.36 0.46 -1.71
CA GLU A 66 -12.65 0.67 -2.36
C GLU A 66 -13.14 -0.59 -3.06
N PHE A 67 -12.26 -1.28 -3.80
CA PHE A 67 -12.58 -2.51 -4.51
C PHE A 67 -13.11 -3.60 -3.56
N ILE A 68 -12.43 -3.84 -2.43
CA ILE A 68 -12.86 -4.84 -1.43
C ILE A 68 -14.22 -4.50 -0.83
N GLN A 69 -14.57 -3.21 -0.72
CA GLN A 69 -15.83 -2.75 -0.15
C GLN A 69 -17.00 -2.76 -1.14
N LYS A 70 -16.72 -2.82 -2.44
CA LYS A 70 -17.76 -2.93 -3.47
C LYS A 70 -18.44 -4.29 -3.39
N ASN A 71 -19.74 -4.31 -3.69
CA ASN A 71 -20.46 -5.56 -3.89
C ASN A 71 -19.90 -6.29 -5.12
N PRO A 72 -19.56 -7.59 -5.00
CA PRO A 72 -19.03 -8.36 -6.12
C PRO A 72 -20.01 -8.35 -7.29
N SER A 73 -19.50 -8.07 -8.49
CA SER A 73 -20.23 -8.11 -9.76
C SER A 73 -19.38 -8.89 -10.77
N ILE A 74 -20.01 -9.80 -11.51
CA ILE A 74 -19.34 -10.61 -12.53
C ILE A 74 -18.78 -9.73 -13.67
N ASP A 75 -19.36 -8.55 -13.88
CA ASP A 75 -19.02 -7.64 -14.97
C ASP A 75 -18.11 -6.47 -14.53
N SER A 76 -17.61 -6.43 -13.30
CA SER A 76 -16.80 -5.31 -12.79
C SER A 76 -15.30 -5.58 -12.85
N THR A 77 -14.60 -4.88 -13.74
CA THR A 77 -13.13 -4.73 -13.72
C THR A 77 -12.79 -3.31 -13.29
N GLN A 78 -11.76 -3.14 -12.46
CA GLN A 78 -11.25 -1.83 -12.04
C GLN A 78 -9.76 -1.75 -12.36
N GLU A 79 -9.41 -0.95 -13.36
CA GLU A 79 -8.03 -0.61 -13.70
C GLU A 79 -7.59 0.61 -12.91
N ILE A 80 -6.34 0.60 -12.44
CA ILE A 80 -5.74 1.69 -11.66
C ILE A 80 -4.42 2.03 -12.33
N GLU A 81 -4.26 3.29 -12.72
CA GLU A 81 -3.00 3.82 -13.22
C GLU A 81 -2.09 4.13 -12.01
N VAL A 82 -0.87 3.59 -12.01
CA VAL A 82 0.04 3.56 -10.85
C VAL A 82 1.32 4.30 -11.17
#